data_AF-A0A946QS26-F1
#
_entry.id   AF-A0A946QS26-F1
#
_cell.length_a   1.000
_cell.length_b   1.000
_cell.length_c   1.000
_cell.angle_alpha   90.00
_cell.angle_beta   90.00
_cell.angle_gamma   90.00
#
_symmetry.space_group_name_H-M   'P 1'
#
loop_
_entity.id
_entity.type
_entity.pdbx_description
1 polymer ?
#
loop_
_entity_poly.entity_id
_entity_poly.type
_entity_poly.pdbx_seq_one_letter_code
_entity_poly.pdbx_strand_id
1 'polypeptide(L)'
;KYTSLRPDPLAVLNEQEIGYEGMKIDRMLFKKFEDRIVMDDIIKKNVELGNWEQVVSHIQNEIFDKPEEYFNLDKLRKAAKIDRKISIREVVEKVFGIIPKFKSKDELLEEEFDKFISIYPPEEDVNIRALKYFFKAYIVDNEIRKIIQSKDFHALQTNPTLTISQFKAVAAKYREVIPVYIKDYINLERFAA
;
A
#
# COMPACT_ATOMS: atom_id res chain seq x y z
N LYS A 1 23.71 -34.81 -46.37
CA LYS A 1 23.87 -34.13 -45.06
C LYS A 1 23.72 -32.64 -45.30
N TYR A 2 22.74 -31.98 -44.68
CA TYR A 2 22.55 -30.53 -44.80
C TYR A 2 23.36 -29.85 -43.69
N THR A 3 24.27 -28.95 -44.06
CA THR A 3 25.05 -28.11 -43.15
C THR A 3 24.64 -26.65 -43.36
N SER A 4 24.05 -26.04 -42.34
CA SER A 4 23.74 -24.60 -42.34
C SER A 4 24.98 -23.83 -41.85
N LEU A 5 25.45 -22.87 -42.65
CA LEU A 5 26.55 -21.94 -42.32
C LEU A 5 26.04 -20.64 -41.69
N ARG A 6 24.73 -20.51 -41.43
CA ARG A 6 24.16 -19.32 -40.80
C ARG A 6 24.58 -19.28 -39.33
N PRO A 7 25.28 -18.23 -38.86
CA PRO A 7 25.62 -18.09 -37.45
C PRO A 7 24.33 -17.98 -36.62
N ASP A 8 24.31 -18.64 -35.46
CA ASP A 8 23.17 -18.63 -34.55
C ASP A 8 23.01 -17.21 -33.96
N PRO A 9 21.88 -16.51 -34.20
CA PRO A 9 21.67 -15.17 -33.67
C PRO A 9 21.59 -15.11 -32.14
N LEU A 10 21.47 -16.25 -31.45
CA LEU A 10 21.43 -16.32 -29.98
C LEU A 10 22.79 -16.63 -29.33
N ALA A 11 23.90 -16.61 -30.08
CA ALA A 11 25.22 -16.97 -29.57
C ALA A 11 25.81 -15.97 -28.54
N VAL A 12 25.19 -14.80 -28.35
CA VAL A 12 25.68 -13.76 -27.43
C VAL A 12 24.70 -13.59 -26.28
N LEU A 13 25.05 -14.15 -25.12
CA LEU A 13 24.35 -13.95 -23.86
C LEU A 13 25.13 -12.89 -23.08
N ASN A 14 24.71 -11.63 -23.19
CA ASN A 14 25.26 -10.53 -22.40
C ASN A 14 24.49 -10.46 -21.08
N GLU A 15 25.04 -11.06 -20.03
CA GLU A 15 24.55 -10.87 -18.67
C GLU A 15 25.06 -9.53 -18.13
N GLN A 16 24.14 -8.69 -17.65
CA GLN A 16 24.48 -7.44 -17.00
C GLN A 16 24.29 -7.61 -15.50
N GLU A 17 25.38 -7.55 -14.74
CA GLU A 17 25.33 -7.61 -13.28
C GLU A 17 24.68 -6.34 -12.73
N ILE A 18 23.49 -6.49 -12.15
CA ILE A 18 22.78 -5.42 -11.47
C ILE A 18 23.22 -5.44 -10.01
N GLY A 19 23.84 -4.35 -9.53
CA GLY A 19 24.24 -4.22 -8.13
C GLY A 19 23.05 -4.18 -7.16
N TYR A 20 23.32 -4.24 -5.85
CA TYR A 20 22.30 -4.23 -4.78
C TYR A 20 21.31 -3.06 -4.84
N GLU A 21 21.68 -1.94 -5.49
CA GLU A 21 20.82 -0.77 -5.65
C GLU A 21 19.81 -0.88 -6.80
N GLY A 22 19.87 -1.93 -7.63
CA GLY A 22 19.03 -2.07 -8.82
C GLY A 22 19.46 -1.20 -10.00
N MET A 23 18.61 -1.12 -11.03
CA MET A 23 18.86 -0.29 -12.21
C MET A 23 18.63 1.20 -11.89
N LYS A 24 19.49 2.09 -12.42
CA LYS A 24 19.34 3.55 -12.32
C LYS A 24 17.97 4.05 -12.81
N ILE A 25 17.39 3.34 -13.79
CA ILE A 25 16.07 3.62 -14.38
C ILE A 25 14.98 3.57 -13.31
N ASP A 26 15.00 2.58 -12.39
CA ASP A 26 13.98 2.46 -11.34
C ASP A 26 14.05 3.61 -10.33
N ARG A 27 15.25 4.15 -10.07
CA ARG A 27 15.46 5.30 -9.18
C ARG A 27 15.08 6.64 -9.81
N MET A 28 15.19 6.74 -11.14
CA MET A 28 14.85 7.95 -11.89
C MET A 28 13.40 7.95 -12.40
N LEU A 29 12.73 6.80 -12.41
CA LEU A 29 11.36 6.67 -12.91
C LEU A 29 10.40 7.63 -12.21
N PHE A 30 10.45 7.67 -10.88
CA PHE A 30 9.57 8.55 -10.12
C PHE A 30 9.86 10.03 -10.40
N LYS A 31 11.13 10.41 -10.53
CA LYS A 31 11.53 11.79 -10.86
C LYS A 31 11.05 12.21 -12.25
N LYS A 32 11.23 11.34 -13.25
CA LYS A 32 10.73 11.59 -14.63
C LYS A 32 9.21 11.74 -14.66
N PHE A 33 8.52 10.93 -13.86
CA PHE A 33 7.08 11.03 -13.71
C PHE A 33 6.67 12.36 -13.06
N GLU A 34 7.36 12.78 -11.99
CA GLU A 34 7.17 14.09 -11.36
C GLU A 34 7.34 15.22 -12.39
N ASP A 35 8.44 15.22 -13.13
CA ASP A 35 8.74 16.22 -14.16
C ASP A 35 7.62 16.27 -15.21
N ARG A 36 7.16 15.11 -15.71
CA ARG A 36 6.10 15.03 -16.72
C ARG A 36 4.76 15.57 -16.22
N ILE A 37 4.42 15.32 -14.96
CA ILE A 37 3.19 15.84 -14.33
C ILE A 37 3.29 17.36 -14.14
N VAL A 38 4.43 17.85 -13.65
CA VAL A 38 4.62 19.28 -13.37
C VAL A 38 4.60 20.11 -14.66
N MET A 39 5.07 19.56 -15.77
CA MET A 39 5.03 20.19 -17.10
C MET A 39 3.62 20.22 -17.73
N ASP A 40 2.65 19.46 -17.20
CA ASP A 40 1.31 19.36 -17.79
C ASP A 40 0.35 20.39 -17.18
N ASP A 41 0.05 21.44 -17.96
CA ASP A 41 -0.82 22.54 -17.55
C ASP A 41 -2.27 22.09 -17.26
N ILE A 42 -2.74 21.01 -17.91
CA ILE A 42 -4.10 20.49 -17.71
C ILE A 42 -4.19 19.89 -16.31
N ILE A 43 -3.18 19.13 -15.89
CA ILE A 43 -3.13 18.54 -14.55
C ILE A 43 -3.06 19.65 -13.51
N LYS A 44 -2.17 20.62 -13.69
CA LYS A 44 -1.98 21.73 -12.74
C LYS A 44 -3.28 22.50 -12.50
N LYS A 45 -3.98 22.90 -13.58
CA LYS A 45 -5.26 23.60 -13.49
C LYS A 45 -6.33 22.79 -12.78
N ASN A 46 -6.43 21.49 -13.09
CA ASN A 46 -7.44 20.63 -12.46
C ASN A 46 -7.13 20.35 -10.97
N VAL A 47 -5.86 20.30 -10.58
CA VAL A 47 -5.45 20.17 -9.17
C VAL A 47 -5.81 21.44 -8.39
N GLU A 48 -5.55 22.63 -8.94
CA GLU A 48 -5.93 23.91 -8.31
C GLU A 48 -7.45 24.05 -8.12
N LEU A 49 -8.24 23.53 -9.08
CA LEU A 49 -9.71 23.50 -9.00
C LEU A 49 -10.26 22.36 -8.12
N GLY A 50 -9.42 21.43 -7.66
CA GLY A 50 -9.83 20.25 -6.90
C GLY A 50 -10.57 19.17 -7.71
N ASN A 51 -10.49 19.23 -9.04
CA ASN A 51 -11.16 18.32 -9.97
C ASN A 51 -10.38 17.01 -10.15
N TRP A 52 -10.32 16.20 -9.08
CA TRP A 52 -9.52 14.97 -9.04
C TRP A 52 -9.92 13.91 -10.06
N GLU A 53 -11.20 13.82 -10.41
CA GLU A 53 -11.68 12.84 -11.39
C GLU A 53 -11.06 13.07 -12.78
N GLN A 54 -11.00 14.34 -13.20
CA GLN A 54 -10.39 14.74 -14.47
C GLN A 54 -8.87 14.52 -14.48
N VAL A 55 -8.20 14.78 -13.36
CA VAL A 55 -6.77 14.48 -13.19
C VAL A 55 -6.50 12.99 -13.38
N VAL A 56 -7.31 12.14 -12.73
CA VAL A 56 -7.16 10.68 -12.79
C VAL A 56 -7.38 10.16 -14.21
N SER A 57 -8.44 10.61 -14.88
CA SER A 57 -8.73 10.18 -16.26
C SER A 57 -7.65 10.64 -17.24
N HIS A 58 -7.13 11.85 -17.08
CA HIS A 58 -6.06 12.38 -17.93
C HIS A 58 -4.79 11.55 -17.82
N ILE A 59 -4.35 11.27 -16.59
CA ILE A 59 -3.15 10.46 -16.34
C ILE A 59 -3.30 9.05 -16.89
N GLN A 60 -4.46 8.41 -16.71
CA GLN A 60 -4.72 7.07 -17.23
C GLN A 60 -4.66 7.01 -18.76
N ASN A 61 -5.23 8.01 -19.45
CA ASN A 61 -5.37 7.97 -20.91
C ASN A 61 -4.11 8.45 -21.64
N GLU A 62 -3.42 9.45 -21.08
CA GLU A 62 -2.35 10.16 -21.78
C GLU A 62 -0.95 9.80 -21.29
N ILE A 63 -0.80 9.41 -20.02
CA ILE A 63 0.52 9.22 -19.40
C ILE A 63 0.83 7.73 -19.13
N PHE A 64 -0.14 6.98 -18.61
CA PHE A 64 0.07 5.57 -18.27
C PHE A 64 0.13 4.66 -19.51
N ASP A 65 0.88 3.57 -19.38
CA ASP A 65 1.04 2.49 -20.36
C ASP A 65 1.47 2.93 -21.77
N LYS A 66 2.06 4.13 -21.90
CA LYS A 66 2.64 4.64 -23.15
C LYS A 66 4.06 4.09 -23.39
N PRO A 67 4.45 3.88 -24.67
CA PRO A 67 5.72 3.24 -25.02
C PRO A 67 6.98 4.06 -24.69
N GLU A 68 6.86 5.35 -24.40
CA GLU A 68 8.03 6.19 -24.08
C GLU A 68 8.69 5.79 -22.76
N GLU A 69 7.93 5.71 -21.66
CA GLU A 69 8.48 5.39 -20.33
C GLU A 69 7.71 4.30 -19.57
N TYR A 70 6.58 3.81 -20.12
CA TYR A 70 5.72 2.75 -19.58
C TYR A 70 5.48 2.87 -18.07
N PHE A 71 4.97 4.04 -17.69
CA PHE A 71 4.55 4.33 -16.32
C PHE A 71 3.36 3.46 -15.93
N ASN A 72 3.49 2.79 -14.79
CA ASN A 72 2.38 2.11 -14.13
C ASN A 72 2.48 2.35 -12.61
N LEU A 73 1.35 2.21 -11.91
CA LEU A 73 1.29 2.40 -10.45
C LEU A 73 2.18 1.43 -9.66
N ASP A 74 2.30 0.18 -10.08
CA ASP A 74 3.16 -0.80 -9.42
C ASP A 74 4.65 -0.45 -9.52
N LYS A 75 5.10 0.08 -10.65
CA LYS A 75 6.47 0.57 -10.85
C LYS A 75 6.73 1.80 -10.00
N LEU A 76 5.79 2.75 -9.97
CA LEU A 76 5.89 3.92 -9.11
C LEU A 76 5.92 3.53 -7.63
N ARG A 77 5.08 2.56 -7.23
CA ARG A 77 5.06 1.99 -5.87
C ARG A 77 6.40 1.37 -5.50
N LYS A 78 6.98 0.54 -6.38
CA LYS A 78 8.28 -0.10 -6.18
C LYS A 78 9.41 0.93 -6.12
N ALA A 79 9.41 1.90 -7.03
CA ALA A 79 10.39 2.99 -7.07
C ALA A 79 10.38 3.82 -5.78
N ALA A 80 9.18 4.09 -5.24
CA ALA A 80 8.99 4.81 -3.99
C ALA A 80 9.14 3.93 -2.73
N LYS A 81 9.41 2.61 -2.87
CA LYS A 81 9.54 1.65 -1.77
C LYS A 81 8.34 1.63 -0.82
N ILE A 82 7.14 1.57 -1.37
CA ILE A 82 5.88 1.61 -0.61
C ILE A 82 5.29 0.20 -0.48
N ASP A 83 5.02 -0.21 0.76
CA ASP A 83 4.53 -1.55 1.12
C ASP A 83 3.00 -1.71 1.02
N ARG A 84 2.33 -0.78 0.35
CA ARG A 84 0.87 -0.77 0.13
C ARG A 84 0.51 -0.27 -1.26
N LYS A 85 -0.74 -0.53 -1.67
CA LYS A 85 -1.29 0.06 -2.89
C LYS A 85 -1.40 1.58 -2.75
N ILE A 86 -1.06 2.27 -3.83
CA ILE A 86 -1.11 3.73 -3.95
C ILE A 86 -2.11 4.11 -5.03
N SER A 87 -2.84 5.20 -4.79
CA SER A 87 -3.76 5.77 -5.76
C SER A 87 -3.07 6.83 -6.62
N ILE A 88 -3.55 7.05 -7.85
CA ILE A 88 -3.07 8.12 -8.74
C ILE A 88 -3.16 9.47 -8.04
N ARG A 89 -4.27 9.70 -7.32
CA ARG A 89 -4.50 10.91 -6.54
C ARG A 89 -3.38 11.16 -5.52
N GLU A 90 -3.03 10.18 -4.70
CA GLU A 90 -1.95 10.32 -3.71
C GLU A 90 -0.60 10.62 -4.37
N VAL A 91 -0.33 10.02 -5.55
CA VAL A 91 0.90 10.28 -6.29
C VAL A 91 0.93 11.74 -6.74
N VAL A 92 -0.17 12.24 -7.31
CA VAL A 92 -0.28 13.64 -7.73
C VAL A 92 -0.16 14.59 -6.54
N GLU A 93 -0.84 14.31 -5.42
CA GLU A 93 -0.73 15.09 -4.19
C GLU A 93 0.71 15.14 -3.65
N LYS A 94 1.46 14.05 -3.79
CA LYS A 94 2.90 14.00 -3.46
C LYS A 94 3.73 14.88 -4.38
N VAL A 95 3.47 14.85 -5.70
CA VAL A 95 4.20 15.63 -6.72
C VAL A 95 3.99 17.12 -6.53
N PHE A 96 2.74 17.56 -6.30
CA PHE A 96 2.41 18.97 -6.05
C PHE A 96 2.72 19.45 -4.63
N GLY A 97 3.32 18.61 -3.78
CA GLY A 97 3.75 18.99 -2.45
C GLY A 97 2.62 19.16 -1.42
N ILE A 98 1.40 18.72 -1.74
CA ILE A 98 0.26 18.67 -0.81
C ILE A 98 0.58 17.68 0.32
N ILE A 99 1.23 16.57 -0.02
CA ILE A 99 1.69 15.56 0.94
C ILE A 99 3.23 15.50 0.93
N PRO A 100 3.89 15.57 2.10
CA PRO A 100 5.36 15.55 2.18
C PRO A 100 5.96 14.16 1.88
N LYS A 101 5.28 13.07 2.23
CA LYS A 101 5.70 11.68 1.97
C LYS A 101 4.49 10.75 1.86
N PHE A 102 4.64 9.66 1.12
CA PHE A 102 3.64 8.60 1.15
C PHE A 102 3.63 7.96 2.54
N LYS A 103 2.44 7.88 3.15
CA LYS A 103 2.28 7.17 4.42
C LYS A 103 2.53 5.68 4.21
N SER A 104 3.34 5.08 5.08
CA SER A 104 3.56 3.63 5.07
C SER A 104 2.29 2.88 5.50
N LYS A 105 2.28 1.56 5.28
CA LYS A 105 1.18 0.71 5.74
C LYS A 105 0.99 0.84 7.26
N ASP A 106 2.09 0.84 8.01
CA ASP A 106 2.06 0.99 9.47
C ASP A 106 1.56 2.37 9.89
N GLU A 107 2.02 3.44 9.25
CA GLU A 107 1.57 4.81 9.57
C GLU A 107 0.06 4.98 9.35
N LEU A 108 -0.50 4.41 8.28
CA LEU A 108 -1.96 4.43 8.09
C LEU A 108 -2.71 3.65 9.18
N LEU A 109 -2.18 2.49 9.59
CA LEU A 109 -2.79 1.71 10.67
C LEU A 109 -2.75 2.44 12.01
N GLU A 110 -1.70 3.23 12.27
CA GLU A 110 -1.62 4.11 13.45
C GLU A 110 -2.71 5.18 13.41
N GLU A 111 -2.85 5.88 12.29
CA GLU A 111 -3.86 6.94 12.17
C GLU A 111 -5.29 6.40 12.31
N GLU A 112 -5.59 5.25 11.74
CA GLU A 112 -6.91 4.60 11.91
C GLU A 112 -7.12 4.15 13.36
N PHE A 113 -6.07 3.73 14.06
CA PHE A 113 -6.14 3.40 15.48
C PHE A 113 -6.37 4.65 16.34
N ASP A 114 -5.71 5.76 16.05
CA ASP A 114 -5.90 7.02 16.79
C ASP A 114 -7.33 7.55 16.62
N LYS A 115 -7.92 7.42 15.42
CA LYS A 115 -9.34 7.71 15.19
C LYS A 115 -10.24 6.80 16.01
N PHE A 116 -9.93 5.51 16.05
CA PHE A 116 -10.67 4.54 16.86
C PHE A 116 -10.65 4.92 18.35
N ILE A 117 -9.49 5.26 18.91
CA ILE A 117 -9.33 5.70 20.31
C ILE A 117 -10.06 7.01 20.58
N SER A 118 -10.10 7.92 19.60
CA SER A 118 -10.85 9.18 19.72
C SER A 118 -12.36 8.96 19.85
N ILE A 119 -12.90 7.92 19.20
CA ILE A 119 -14.33 7.55 19.28
C ILE A 119 -14.61 6.70 20.52
N TYR A 120 -13.71 5.76 20.83
CA TYR A 120 -13.81 4.82 21.94
C TYR A 120 -12.63 4.99 22.90
N PRO A 121 -12.67 6.00 23.79
CA PRO A 121 -11.59 6.24 24.73
C PRO A 121 -11.40 5.05 25.66
N PRO A 122 -10.16 4.54 25.83
CA PRO A 122 -9.89 3.41 26.70
C PRO A 122 -10.09 3.78 28.17
N GLU A 123 -10.55 2.81 28.97
CA GLU A 123 -10.61 2.92 30.44
C GLU A 123 -9.19 2.79 31.03
N GLU A 124 -8.96 3.29 32.24
CA GLU A 124 -7.61 3.42 32.85
C GLU A 124 -6.84 2.09 32.95
N ASP A 125 -7.54 0.98 33.16
CA ASP A 125 -6.94 -0.36 33.31
C ASP A 125 -6.72 -1.11 31.97
N VAL A 126 -7.01 -0.46 30.83
CA VAL A 126 -6.94 -1.12 29.53
C VAL A 126 -5.51 -1.08 28.99
N ASN A 127 -4.99 -2.24 28.62
CA ASN A 127 -3.71 -2.34 27.93
C ASN A 127 -3.82 -1.84 26.47
N ILE A 128 -3.53 -0.56 26.26
CA ILE A 128 -3.57 0.11 24.95
C ILE A 128 -2.65 -0.58 23.94
N ARG A 129 -1.51 -1.13 24.38
CA ARG A 129 -0.58 -1.85 23.49
C ARG A 129 -1.19 -3.14 22.96
N ALA A 130 -1.87 -3.90 23.82
CA ALA A 130 -2.56 -5.12 23.40
C ALA A 130 -3.74 -4.80 22.47
N LEU A 131 -4.47 -3.74 22.77
CA LEU A 131 -5.58 -3.24 21.95
C LEU A 131 -5.11 -2.87 20.54
N LYS A 132 -4.03 -2.09 20.46
CA LYS A 132 -3.39 -1.67 19.21
C LYS A 132 -2.90 -2.87 18.40
N TYR A 133 -2.27 -3.83 19.05
CA TYR A 133 -1.79 -5.03 18.38
C TYR A 133 -2.95 -5.85 17.78
N PHE A 134 -4.02 -6.05 18.55
CA PHE A 134 -5.22 -6.74 18.07
C PHE A 134 -5.88 -6.00 16.91
N PHE A 135 -6.01 -4.67 17.00
CA PHE A 135 -6.57 -3.84 15.94
C PHE A 135 -5.78 -4.00 14.64
N LYS A 136 -4.45 -3.87 14.69
CA LYS A 136 -3.59 -4.05 13.52
C LYS A 136 -3.67 -5.47 12.96
N ALA A 137 -3.60 -6.48 13.84
CA ALA A 137 -3.64 -7.88 13.43
C ALA A 137 -4.96 -8.24 12.73
N TYR A 138 -6.10 -7.70 13.20
CA TYR A 138 -7.40 -7.91 12.58
C TYR A 138 -7.51 -7.28 11.17
N ILE A 139 -6.88 -6.12 10.94
CA ILE A 139 -6.89 -5.47 9.62
C ILE A 139 -5.97 -6.22 8.64
N VAL A 140 -4.79 -6.63 9.10
CA VAL A 140 -3.76 -7.22 8.22
C VAL A 140 -4.04 -8.68 7.89
N ASP A 141 -4.44 -9.49 8.87
CA ASP A 141 -4.55 -10.93 8.71
C ASP A 141 -6.00 -11.38 8.47
N ASN A 142 -6.23 -12.00 7.32
CA ASN A 142 -7.54 -12.54 6.95
C ASN A 142 -7.93 -13.76 7.78
N GLU A 143 -6.96 -14.58 8.21
CA GLU A 143 -7.22 -15.76 9.03
C GLU A 143 -7.67 -15.37 10.43
N ILE A 144 -7.07 -14.32 11.03
CA ILE A 144 -7.57 -13.76 12.29
C ILE A 144 -9.02 -13.33 12.15
N ARG A 145 -9.39 -12.63 11.07
CA ARG A 145 -10.78 -12.21 10.86
C ARG A 145 -11.73 -13.41 10.83
N LYS A 146 -11.38 -14.45 10.07
CA LYS A 146 -12.18 -15.68 10.00
C LYS A 146 -12.33 -16.32 11.37
N ILE A 147 -11.24 -16.46 12.12
CA ILE A 147 -11.23 -17.06 13.46
C ILE A 147 -12.14 -16.28 14.43
N ILE A 148 -12.04 -14.95 14.42
CA ILE A 148 -12.88 -14.11 15.29
C ILE A 148 -14.35 -14.15 14.87
N GLN A 149 -14.65 -14.18 13.57
CA GLN A 149 -16.01 -14.28 13.05
C GLN A 149 -16.65 -15.65 13.34
N SER A 150 -15.88 -16.74 13.21
CA SER A 150 -16.32 -18.11 13.50
C SER A 150 -16.35 -18.43 15.00
N LYS A 151 -15.75 -17.55 15.83
CA LYS A 151 -15.53 -17.75 17.28
C LYS A 151 -14.68 -18.99 17.59
N ASP A 152 -13.85 -19.44 16.65
CA ASP A 152 -12.96 -20.60 16.84
C ASP A 152 -11.65 -20.19 17.53
N PHE A 153 -11.74 -19.85 18.82
CA PHE A 153 -10.58 -19.35 19.57
C PHE A 153 -9.46 -20.39 19.78
N HIS A 154 -9.71 -21.67 19.49
CA HIS A 154 -8.67 -22.70 19.55
C HIS A 154 -7.60 -22.47 18.47
N ALA A 155 -8.00 -22.01 17.28
CA ALA A 155 -7.09 -21.70 16.18
C ALA A 155 -6.12 -20.54 16.49
N LEU A 156 -6.40 -19.68 17.49
CA LEU A 156 -5.49 -18.63 17.94
C LEU A 156 -4.28 -19.16 18.73
N GLN A 157 -4.27 -20.43 19.12
CA GLN A 157 -3.10 -21.02 19.81
C GLN A 157 -1.94 -21.26 18.85
N THR A 158 -2.24 -21.57 17.59
CA THR A 158 -1.26 -21.92 16.56
C THR A 158 -0.94 -20.75 15.62
N ASN A 159 -1.62 -19.61 15.77
CA ASN A 159 -1.47 -18.48 14.87
C ASN A 159 -0.20 -17.64 15.22
N PRO A 160 0.71 -17.38 14.26
CA PRO A 160 1.91 -16.58 14.49
C PRO A 160 1.66 -15.07 14.65
N THR A 161 0.54 -14.53 14.16
CA THR A 161 0.27 -13.07 14.14
C THR A 161 -0.49 -12.59 15.37
N LEU A 162 -1.29 -13.44 16.03
CA LEU A 162 -1.96 -13.12 17.28
C LEU A 162 -2.11 -14.38 18.14
N THR A 163 -1.42 -14.39 19.27
CA THR A 163 -1.53 -15.48 20.24
C THR A 163 -2.76 -15.30 21.12
N ILE A 164 -3.33 -16.42 21.59
CA ILE A 164 -4.46 -16.41 22.53
C ILE A 164 -4.21 -15.58 23.81
N SER A 165 -2.96 -15.50 24.29
CA SER A 165 -2.59 -14.67 25.45
C SER A 165 -2.79 -13.18 25.17
N GLN A 166 -2.37 -12.72 23.99
CA GLN A 166 -2.54 -11.33 23.55
C GLN A 166 -4.01 -10.99 23.34
N PHE A 167 -4.78 -11.92 22.76
CA PHE A 167 -6.22 -11.75 22.63
C PHE A 167 -6.92 -11.66 24.00
N LYS A 168 -6.50 -12.48 24.97
CA LYS A 168 -7.02 -12.44 26.35
C LYS A 168 -6.65 -11.17 27.10
N ALA A 169 -5.54 -10.50 26.74
CA ALA A 169 -5.12 -9.24 27.33
C ALA A 169 -5.99 -8.04 26.88
N VAL A 170 -6.72 -8.15 25.77
CA VAL A 170 -7.68 -7.12 25.32
C VAL A 170 -8.96 -7.26 26.14
N ALA A 171 -9.53 -6.16 26.66
CA ALA A 171 -10.79 -6.24 27.41
C ALA A 171 -11.96 -6.69 26.51
N ALA A 172 -12.90 -7.45 27.08
CA ALA A 172 -13.97 -8.11 26.33
C ALA A 172 -14.80 -7.13 25.47
N LYS A 173 -15.09 -5.94 26.01
CA LYS A 173 -15.78 -4.85 25.32
C LYS A 173 -15.14 -4.52 23.97
N TYR A 174 -13.81 -4.36 23.93
CA TYR A 174 -13.12 -4.00 22.69
C TYR A 174 -12.98 -5.15 21.69
N ARG A 175 -13.04 -6.41 22.15
CA ARG A 175 -13.02 -7.57 21.25
C ARG A 175 -14.24 -7.62 20.34
N GLU A 176 -15.36 -7.05 20.78
CA GLU A 176 -16.60 -6.98 20.01
C GLU A 176 -16.70 -5.68 19.21
N VAL A 177 -16.28 -4.55 19.80
CA VAL A 177 -16.36 -3.23 19.16
C VAL A 177 -15.40 -3.10 17.98
N ILE A 178 -14.16 -3.62 18.08
CA ILE A 178 -13.15 -3.48 17.02
C ILE A 178 -13.60 -4.09 15.69
N PRO A 179 -14.06 -5.36 15.64
CA PRO A 179 -14.58 -5.95 14.41
C PRO A 179 -15.70 -5.14 13.75
N VAL A 180 -16.61 -4.59 14.53
CA VAL A 180 -17.74 -3.79 14.02
C VAL A 180 -17.23 -2.47 13.45
N TYR A 181 -16.40 -1.75 14.21
CA TYR A 181 -15.79 -0.50 13.73
C TYR A 181 -15.01 -0.70 12.42
N ILE A 182 -14.19 -1.75 12.35
CA ILE A 182 -13.39 -2.02 11.15
C ILE A 182 -14.29 -2.30 9.95
N LYS A 183 -15.39 -3.04 10.14
CA LYS A 183 -16.35 -3.33 9.07
C LYS A 183 -17.04 -2.07 8.54
N ASP A 184 -17.36 -1.13 9.42
CA ASP A 184 -18.16 0.04 9.06
C ASP A 184 -17.31 1.19 8.49
N TYR A 185 -16.08 1.37 8.98
CA TYR A 185 -15.26 2.55 8.68
C TYR A 185 -14.01 2.28 7.84
N ILE A 186 -13.53 1.03 7.78
CA ILE A 186 -12.23 0.73 7.17
C ILE A 186 -12.39 -0.10 5.91
N ASN A 187 -11.92 0.46 4.78
CA ASN A 187 -11.79 -0.30 3.55
C ASN A 187 -10.53 -1.18 3.61
N LEU A 188 -10.73 -2.47 3.87
CA LEU A 188 -9.67 -3.48 3.99
C LEU A 188 -8.82 -3.65 2.73
N GLU A 189 -9.36 -3.35 1.54
CA GLU A 189 -8.63 -3.47 0.27
C GLU A 189 -7.42 -2.53 0.20
N ARG A 190 -7.44 -1.42 0.94
CA ARG A 190 -6.32 -0.47 1.03
C ARG A 190 -5.09 -1.07 1.71
N PHE A 191 -5.27 -2.11 2.53
CA PHE A 191 -4.21 -2.76 3.30
C PHE A 191 -3.79 -4.12 2.72
N ALA A 192 -4.52 -4.61 1.72
CA ALA A 192 -4.19 -5.80 0.95
C ALA A 192 -3.03 -5.48 -0.01
N ALA A 193 -1.83 -5.97 0.34
CA ALA A 193 -0.64 -5.89 -0.50
C ALA A 193 -0.58 -7.09 -1.44
#